data_AF-A0A452CH41-F1
#
_entry.id   AF-A0A452CH41-F1
#
_cell.length_a   1.000
_cell.length_b   1.000
_cell.length_c   1.000
_cell.angle_alpha   90.00
_cell.angle_beta   90.00
_cell.angle_gamma   90.00
#
_symmetry.space_group_name_H-M   'P 1'
#
loop_
_entity.id
_entity.type
_entity.pdbx_description
1 polymer ?
#
loop_
_entity_poly.entity_id
_entity_poly.type
_entity_poly.pdbx_seq_one_letter_code
_entity_poly.pdbx_strand_id
1 'polypeptide(L)'
;MEDATPVLERQIDDQDDTDTQGTTEHPIQENKPKRKPNIKKSQGSKGQEGESCLRTFDCGPGLCCARHFWTKICKPVPLEGQVCSRRGHKDTEQAPEIFQRCDCGPGLSCRSQATGNQQHSRLRVGQKI
;
A
#
# COMPACT_ATOMS: atom_id res chain seq x y z
N MET A 1 8.25 -34.23 48.13
CA MET A 1 8.30 -35.52 47.44
C MET A 1 7.99 -35.28 45.98
N GLU A 2 8.99 -35.46 45.13
CA GLU A 2 8.82 -35.61 43.68
C GLU A 2 8.27 -37.02 43.42
N ASP A 3 7.24 -37.17 42.57
CA ASP A 3 7.16 -38.30 41.63
C ASP A 3 6.13 -38.08 40.50
N ALA A 4 6.53 -38.64 39.36
CA ALA A 4 5.96 -38.87 38.04
C ALA A 4 4.44 -38.78 37.79
N THR A 5 4.08 -38.38 36.56
CA THR A 5 3.59 -39.32 35.51
C THR A 5 3.40 -38.65 34.14
N PRO A 6 3.56 -39.40 33.02
CA PRO A 6 3.76 -38.87 31.67
C PRO A 6 2.46 -38.80 30.86
N VAL A 7 2.39 -37.87 29.88
CA VAL A 7 1.26 -37.78 28.94
C VAL A 7 1.54 -38.64 27.70
N LEU A 8 0.57 -39.48 27.36
CA LEU A 8 0.56 -40.39 26.21
C LEU A 8 0.19 -39.61 24.94
N GLU A 9 1.03 -39.63 23.92
CA GLU A 9 0.66 -39.27 22.54
C GLU A 9 0.49 -40.54 21.70
N ARG A 10 -0.66 -40.64 21.02
CA ARG A 10 -1.00 -41.72 20.10
C ARG A 10 -0.39 -41.44 18.73
N GLN A 11 0.42 -42.39 18.23
CA GLN A 11 0.72 -42.55 16.81
C GLN A 11 -0.54 -42.97 16.03
N ILE A 12 -0.65 -42.55 14.77
CA ILE A 12 -0.73 -43.45 13.60
C ILE A 12 -0.18 -42.68 12.39
N ASP A 13 0.71 -43.38 11.71
CA ASP A 13 1.48 -43.11 10.50
C ASP A 13 0.59 -43.24 9.25
N ASP A 14 0.76 -42.35 8.26
CA ASP A 14 0.67 -42.75 6.85
C ASP A 14 1.64 -41.89 6.04
N GLN A 15 2.44 -42.60 5.27
CA GLN A 15 3.68 -42.20 4.63
C GLN A 15 3.41 -42.27 3.12
N ASP A 16 3.57 -41.16 2.39
CA ASP A 16 3.71 -41.21 0.93
C ASP A 16 4.87 -40.33 0.46
N ASP A 17 5.60 -40.94 -0.45
CA ASP A 17 6.95 -40.73 -0.90
C ASP A 17 7.06 -39.57 -1.89
N THR A 18 8.09 -38.73 -1.75
CA THR A 18 8.99 -38.37 -2.87
C THR A 18 10.12 -37.46 -2.37
N ASP A 19 11.29 -38.07 -2.26
CA ASP A 19 12.59 -37.45 -2.04
C ASP A 19 13.04 -36.70 -3.30
N THR A 20 13.37 -35.40 -3.22
CA THR A 20 14.39 -34.78 -4.09
C THR A 20 14.96 -33.51 -3.44
N GLN A 21 16.13 -33.68 -2.84
CA GLN A 21 17.24 -32.72 -2.70
C GLN A 21 16.93 -31.22 -2.54
N GLY A 22 16.93 -30.78 -1.28
CA GLY A 22 17.30 -29.42 -0.92
C GLY A 22 18.82 -29.27 -0.88
N THR A 23 19.40 -28.53 -1.82
CA THR A 23 20.64 -27.75 -1.63
C THR A 23 20.84 -26.87 -2.85
N THR A 24 20.63 -25.56 -2.73
CA THR A 24 21.37 -24.58 -3.53
C THR A 24 21.51 -23.32 -2.70
N GLU A 25 22.56 -23.31 -1.89
CA GLU A 25 23.45 -22.18 -1.61
C GLU A 25 22.99 -20.86 -2.26
N HIS A 26 22.37 -19.96 -1.49
CA HIS A 26 22.23 -18.57 -1.93
C HIS A 26 23.57 -17.86 -1.73
N PRO A 27 24.28 -17.41 -2.78
CA PRO A 27 25.49 -16.63 -2.56
C PRO A 27 25.10 -15.25 -2.05
N ILE A 28 25.44 -14.95 -0.79
CA ILE A 28 25.46 -13.60 -0.24
C ILE A 28 26.58 -12.85 -0.96
N GLN A 29 26.28 -12.25 -2.11
CA GLN A 29 27.16 -11.28 -2.72
C GLN A 29 26.92 -9.92 -2.07
N GLU A 30 27.79 -9.59 -1.12
CA GLU A 30 28.01 -8.23 -0.63
C GLU A 30 28.30 -7.31 -1.82
N ASN A 31 27.31 -6.51 -2.21
CA ASN A 31 27.43 -5.58 -3.32
C ASN A 31 27.63 -4.17 -2.77
N LYS A 32 28.88 -3.69 -2.90
CA LYS A 32 29.38 -2.31 -2.83
C LYS A 32 28.29 -1.24 -3.11
N PRO A 33 28.35 -0.06 -2.45
CA PRO A 33 27.39 1.03 -2.67
C PRO A 33 27.36 1.43 -4.15
N LYS A 34 26.34 0.91 -4.85
CA LYS A 34 26.11 1.19 -6.26
C LYS A 34 25.68 2.66 -6.34
N ARG A 35 26.53 3.48 -6.96
CA ARG A 35 26.18 4.87 -7.31
C ARG A 35 24.79 4.89 -7.94
N LYS A 36 23.91 5.73 -7.39
CA LYS A 36 22.56 5.97 -7.91
C LYS A 36 22.66 6.19 -9.42
N PRO A 37 22.01 5.37 -10.27
CA PRO A 37 21.89 5.74 -11.67
C PRO A 37 21.10 7.05 -11.68
N ASN A 38 21.74 8.12 -12.11
CA ASN A 38 21.04 9.33 -12.49
C ASN A 38 20.25 8.94 -13.75
N ILE A 39 19.09 8.32 -13.55
CA ILE A 39 18.09 8.14 -14.60
C ILE A 39 17.70 9.56 -14.93
N LYS A 40 18.34 10.11 -15.96
CA LYS A 40 17.80 11.23 -16.69
C LYS A 40 16.48 10.72 -17.24
N LYS A 41 15.40 10.87 -16.47
CA LYS A 41 14.04 10.63 -16.94
C LYS A 41 13.96 11.43 -18.23
N SER A 42 13.84 10.72 -19.35
CA SER A 42 13.58 11.35 -20.63
C SER A 42 12.41 12.29 -20.39
N GLN A 43 12.53 13.55 -20.85
CA GLN A 43 11.52 14.60 -20.63
C GLN A 43 10.13 14.28 -21.23
N GLY A 44 9.85 13.03 -21.62
CA GLY A 44 8.63 12.61 -22.30
C GLY A 44 7.80 11.52 -21.62
N SER A 45 8.33 10.73 -20.67
CA SER A 45 7.52 9.67 -20.03
C SER A 45 6.92 10.14 -18.71
N LYS A 46 5.59 10.32 -18.68
CA LYS A 46 4.84 10.51 -17.43
C LYS A 46 4.98 9.27 -16.53
N GLY A 47 5.02 9.49 -15.23
CA GLY A 47 5.27 8.46 -14.23
C GLY A 47 4.09 7.51 -14.01
N GLN A 48 4.40 6.25 -13.75
CA GLN A 48 3.42 5.19 -13.46
C GLN A 48 3.04 5.17 -11.98
N GLU A 49 1.99 4.42 -11.64
CA GLU A 49 1.60 4.21 -10.24
C GLU A 49 2.78 3.66 -9.41
N GLY A 50 3.01 4.24 -8.23
CA GLY A 50 4.13 3.90 -7.36
C GLY A 50 5.44 4.64 -7.67
N GLU A 51 5.58 5.26 -8.84
CA GLU A 51 6.81 5.98 -9.18
C GLU A 51 6.94 7.30 -8.41
N SER A 52 8.19 7.70 -8.15
CA SER A 52 8.49 8.95 -7.48
C SER A 52 8.13 10.17 -8.31
N CYS A 53 7.48 11.14 -7.67
CA CYS A 53 7.00 12.37 -8.29
C CYS A 53 7.31 13.59 -7.41
N LEU A 54 7.43 14.76 -8.03
CA LEU A 54 7.50 16.03 -7.31
C LEU A 54 6.15 16.75 -7.39
N ARG A 55 5.55 16.73 -8.58
CA ARG A 55 4.27 17.37 -8.92
C ARG A 55 3.35 16.38 -9.62
N THR A 56 2.05 16.65 -9.56
CA THR A 56 1.03 15.83 -10.26
C THR A 56 1.26 15.77 -11.78
N PHE A 57 1.86 16.80 -12.38
CA PHE A 57 2.21 16.79 -13.81
C PHE A 57 3.25 15.72 -14.18
N ASP A 58 4.07 15.30 -13.22
CA ASP A 58 5.05 14.24 -13.43
C ASP A 58 4.37 12.86 -13.55
N CYS A 59 3.09 12.74 -13.17
CA CYS A 59 2.34 11.48 -13.17
C CYS A 59 1.48 11.31 -14.42
N GLY A 60 1.21 10.05 -14.75
CA GLY A 60 0.31 9.64 -15.83
C GLY A 60 -1.12 10.15 -15.68
N PRO A 61 -1.93 10.07 -16.75
CA PRO A 61 -3.36 10.39 -16.68
C PRO A 61 -4.05 9.55 -15.60
N GLY A 62 -4.99 10.16 -14.86
CA GLY A 62 -5.71 9.48 -13.77
C GLY A 62 -4.91 9.30 -12.48
N LEU A 63 -3.68 9.83 -12.40
CA LEU A 63 -2.84 9.76 -11.21
C LEU A 63 -2.62 11.15 -10.59
N CYS A 64 -2.39 11.20 -9.28
CA CYS A 64 -1.92 12.38 -8.57
C CYS A 64 -0.62 12.12 -7.83
N CYS A 65 0.13 13.18 -7.52
CA CYS A 65 1.35 13.08 -6.74
C CYS A 65 1.07 13.26 -5.24
N ALA A 66 1.02 12.16 -4.49
CA ALA A 66 0.64 12.13 -3.07
C ALA A 66 1.72 11.50 -2.19
N ARG A 67 1.73 11.87 -0.90
CA ARG A 67 2.72 11.37 0.07
C ARG A 67 2.49 9.90 0.41
N HIS A 68 3.56 9.13 0.41
CA HIS A 68 3.61 7.76 0.93
C HIS A 68 4.87 7.64 1.78
N PHE A 69 4.69 7.47 3.09
CA PHE A 69 5.78 7.56 4.08
C PHE A 69 6.57 8.88 3.96
N TRP A 70 7.86 8.77 3.64
CA TRP A 70 8.84 9.86 3.55
C TRP A 70 8.98 10.43 2.14
N THR A 71 8.34 9.82 1.14
CA THR A 71 8.46 10.20 -0.27
C THR A 71 7.11 10.56 -0.87
N LYS A 72 7.12 11.10 -2.09
CA LYS A 72 5.93 11.35 -2.88
C LYS A 72 5.94 10.43 -4.09
N ILE A 73 4.79 9.80 -4.34
CA ILE A 73 4.60 8.85 -5.43
C ILE A 73 3.33 9.15 -6.21
N CYS A 74 3.27 8.70 -7.46
CA CYS A 74 2.07 8.73 -8.26
C CYS A 74 1.06 7.70 -7.74
N LYS A 75 -0.15 8.14 -7.38
CA LYS A 75 -1.25 7.32 -6.86
C LYS A 75 -2.51 7.51 -7.70
N PRO A 76 -3.43 6.53 -7.74
CA PRO A 76 -4.68 6.66 -8.46
C PRO A 76 -5.59 7.73 -7.87
N VAL A 77 -6.22 8.50 -8.75
CA VAL A 77 -7.32 9.42 -8.41
C VAL A 77 -8.59 8.59 -8.17
N PRO A 78 -9.27 8.72 -7.02
CA PRO A 78 -10.51 7.99 -6.75
C PRO A 78 -11.58 8.27 -7.80
N LEU A 79 -12.08 7.19 -8.38
CA LEU A 79 -13.24 7.17 -9.27
C LEU A 79 -14.54 7.09 -8.46
N GLU A 80 -15.68 7.13 -9.16
CA GLU A 80 -16.99 7.00 -8.54
C GLU A 80 -17.11 5.68 -7.76
N GLY A 81 -17.67 5.74 -6.55
CA GLY A 81 -17.79 4.60 -5.63
C GLY A 81 -16.51 4.21 -4.91
N GLN A 82 -15.33 4.71 -5.33
CA GLN A 82 -14.06 4.40 -4.66
C GLN A 82 -13.85 5.24 -3.40
N VAL A 83 -13.11 4.66 -2.45
CA VAL A 83 -12.87 5.28 -1.14
C VAL A 83 -11.97 6.51 -1.26
N CYS A 84 -12.46 7.63 -0.78
CA CYS A 84 -11.73 8.88 -0.68
C CYS A 84 -11.53 9.27 0.79
N SER A 85 -10.56 10.14 1.05
CA SER A 85 -10.44 10.83 2.34
C SER A 85 -10.62 12.31 2.07
N ARG A 86 -11.38 13.02 2.92
CA ARG A 86 -11.38 14.49 2.84
C ARG A 86 -10.06 14.97 3.40
N ARG A 87 -9.31 15.72 2.61
CA ARG A 87 -8.18 16.48 3.14
C ARG A 87 -8.76 17.48 4.15
N GLY A 88 -8.55 17.17 5.43
CA GLY A 88 -9.12 17.93 6.53
C GLY A 88 -8.50 19.31 6.57
N HIS A 89 -9.21 20.31 6.08
CA HIS A 89 -9.00 21.67 6.56
C HIS A 89 -9.43 21.67 8.02
N LYS A 90 -8.49 21.61 8.97
CA LYS A 90 -8.47 22.36 10.25
C LYS A 90 -7.46 21.78 11.27
N ASP A 91 -6.79 22.73 11.92
CA ASP A 91 -6.05 22.70 13.18
C ASP A 91 -4.59 22.22 13.21
N THR A 92 -3.77 23.06 13.86
CA THR A 92 -2.36 23.35 13.60
C THR A 92 -1.38 22.34 14.23
N GLU A 93 -1.82 21.14 14.63
CA GLU A 93 -0.99 20.22 15.44
C GLU A 93 -1.17 18.72 15.14
N GLN A 94 -1.76 18.34 14.01
CA GLN A 94 -1.81 16.93 13.62
C GLN A 94 -0.57 16.52 12.83
N ALA A 95 0.03 15.40 13.23
CA ALA A 95 1.20 14.81 12.59
C ALA A 95 0.99 14.71 11.06
N PRO A 96 2.04 14.94 10.24
CA PRO A 96 1.92 14.89 8.80
C PRO A 96 1.25 13.59 8.37
N GLU A 97 0.14 13.68 7.62
CA GLU A 97 -0.51 12.50 7.07
C GLU A 97 0.50 11.79 6.16
N ILE A 98 1.12 10.71 6.66
CA ILE A 98 2.15 9.95 5.95
C ILE A 98 1.57 9.15 4.77
N PHE A 99 0.24 8.97 4.75
CA PHE A 99 -0.50 8.25 3.73
C PHE A 99 -1.58 9.14 3.10
N GLN A 100 -1.16 10.17 2.39
CA GLN A 100 -2.09 11.03 1.66
C GLN A 100 -2.74 10.27 0.51
N ARG A 101 -4.06 10.39 0.40
CA ARG A 101 -4.81 9.96 -0.80
C ARG A 101 -4.87 11.10 -1.82
N CYS A 102 -5.19 10.75 -3.06
CA CYS A 102 -5.55 11.74 -4.05
C CYS A 102 -6.94 12.30 -3.76
N ASP A 103 -7.15 13.58 -4.09
CA ASP A 103 -8.49 14.16 -4.14
C ASP A 103 -9.31 13.46 -5.25
N CYS A 104 -10.64 13.46 -5.10
CA CYS A 104 -11.52 12.86 -6.11
C CYS A 104 -11.35 13.55 -7.47
N GLY A 105 -11.58 12.78 -8.54
CA GLY A 105 -11.51 13.31 -9.89
C GLY A 105 -12.54 14.41 -10.18
N PRO A 106 -12.40 15.12 -11.31
CA PRO A 106 -13.36 16.13 -11.75
C PRO A 106 -14.79 15.57 -11.77
N GLY A 107 -15.76 16.35 -11.28
CA GLY A 107 -17.17 15.94 -11.23
C GLY A 107 -17.53 14.99 -10.08
N LEU A 108 -16.58 14.68 -9.19
CA LEU A 108 -16.81 13.85 -8.00
C LEU A 108 -16.58 14.65 -6.71
N SER A 109 -17.42 14.39 -5.69
CA SER A 109 -17.28 14.89 -4.33
C SER A 109 -17.08 13.73 -3.36
N CYS A 110 -16.18 13.91 -2.38
CA CYS A 110 -15.98 12.93 -1.32
C CYS A 110 -17.10 13.04 -0.27
N ARG A 111 -18.08 12.12 -0.35
CA ARG A 111 -19.29 12.08 0.49
C ARG A 111 -19.29 10.80 1.36
N SER A 112 -19.94 10.86 2.52
CA SER A 112 -20.06 9.67 3.39
C SER A 112 -20.99 8.64 2.75
N GLN A 113 -20.63 7.36 2.79
CA GLN A 113 -21.50 6.30 2.29
C GLN A 113 -22.60 6.03 3.32
N ALA A 114 -23.83 6.49 3.05
CA ALA A 114 -24.99 6.15 3.87
C ALA A 114 -25.57 4.81 3.39
N THR A 115 -25.05 3.70 3.91
CA THR A 115 -25.70 2.40 3.73
C THR A 115 -26.89 2.32 4.69
N GLY A 116 -28.06 1.96 4.16
CA GLY A 116 -29.31 1.90 4.92
C GLY A 116 -29.22 1.07 6.20
N ASN A 117 -29.87 1.60 7.24
CA ASN A 117 -29.94 1.11 8.62
C ASN A 117 -28.66 1.32 9.45
N GLN A 118 -28.71 2.40 10.25
CA GLN A 118 -27.92 2.70 11.44
C GLN A 118 -26.59 1.95 11.60
N GLN A 119 -25.48 2.61 11.26
CA GLN A 119 -24.38 2.98 12.16
C GLN A 119 -23.36 3.79 11.34
N HIS A 120 -22.63 4.68 12.01
CA HIS A 120 -21.75 5.67 11.40
C HIS A 120 -20.66 5.05 10.52
N SER A 121 -20.93 4.84 9.23
CA SER A 121 -19.88 4.56 8.26
C SER A 121 -18.95 5.77 8.19
N ARG A 122 -17.77 5.64 8.82
CA ARG A 122 -16.66 6.60 8.70
C ARG A 122 -16.08 6.60 7.28
N LEU A 123 -16.50 5.64 6.45
CA LEU A 123 -16.04 5.50 5.07
C LEU A 123 -16.67 6.57 4.19
N ARG A 124 -15.83 7.24 3.42
CA ARG A 124 -16.25 8.19 2.40
C ARG A 124 -15.89 7.64 1.03
N VAL A 125 -16.74 7.92 0.06
CA VAL A 125 -16.56 7.51 -1.33
C VAL A 125 -16.73 8.69 -2.28
N GLY A 126 -16.08 8.64 -3.44
CA GLY A 126 -16.30 9.59 -4.52
C GLY A 126 -17.70 9.40 -5.09
N GLN A 127 -18.55 10.43 -5.02
CA GLN A 127 -19.89 10.43 -5.59
C GLN A 127 -20.02 11.58 -6.59
N LYS A 128 -20.79 11.42 -7.65
CA LYS A 128 -21.04 12.49 -8.62
C LYS A 128 -21.58 13.75 -7.94
N ILE A 129 -21.04 14.91 -8.33
CA ILE A 129 -21.44 16.21 -7.80
C ILE A 129 -22.89 16.51 -8.18
#